data_AF-A0A8T4SG88-F1
#
_entry.id   AF-A0A8T4SG88-F1
#
_cell.length_a   1.000
_cell.length_b   1.000
_cell.length_c   1.000
_cell.angle_alpha   90.00
_cell.angle_beta   90.00
_cell.angle_gamma   90.00
#
_symmetry.space_group_name_H-M   'P 1'
#
loop_
_entity.id
_entity.type
_entity.pdbx_description
1 polymer ?
#
loop_
_entity_poly.entity_id
_entity_poly.type
_entity_poly.pdbx_seq_one_letter_code
_entity_poly.pdbx_strand_id
1 'polypeptide(L)'
;MLSKDTRIYLEIEKSKIQREKARLVLEKSVALYMIFMIIGVLGFFFGYLTPLMLNAMIILGIIILITGSIPYMRLIKKEERKIDKFLKE
;
A
#
# COMPACT_ATOMS: atom_id res chain seq x y z
N MET A 1 2.38 -35.12 13.56
CA MET A 1 2.16 -34.06 14.56
C MET A 1 3.31 -33.07 14.40
N LEU A 2 3.10 -31.89 13.80
CA LEU A 2 4.18 -30.93 13.56
C LEU A 2 4.71 -30.40 14.90
N SER A 3 6.04 -30.36 15.06
CA SER A 3 6.69 -29.78 16.25
C SER A 3 6.24 -28.32 16.45
N LYS A 4 6.13 -27.89 17.71
CA LYS A 4 5.77 -26.50 18.08
C LYS A 4 6.66 -25.48 17.37
N ASP A 5 7.93 -25.81 17.17
CA ASP A 5 8.91 -24.92 16.52
C ASP A 5 8.58 -24.67 15.05
N THR A 6 8.11 -25.69 14.32
CA THR A 6 7.73 -25.55 12.91
C THR A 6 6.50 -24.66 12.74
N ARG A 7 5.56 -24.69 13.70
CA ARG A 7 4.38 -23.81 13.68
C ARG A 7 4.76 -22.34 13.88
N ILE A 8 5.66 -22.05 14.83
CA ILE A 8 6.14 -20.70 15.10
C ILE A 8 6.88 -20.15 13.88
N TYR A 9 7.76 -20.96 13.28
CA TYR A 9 8.49 -20.59 12.07
C TYR A 9 7.55 -20.24 10.90
N LEU A 10 6.54 -21.09 10.65
CA LEU A 10 5.53 -20.86 9.62
C LEU A 10 4.72 -19.57 9.85
N GLU A 11 4.38 -19.24 11.10
CA GLU A 11 3.68 -17.99 11.38
C GLU A 11 4.54 -16.75 11.13
N ILE A 12 5.83 -16.80 11.47
CA ILE A 12 6.78 -15.71 11.22
C ILE A 12 6.94 -15.49 9.71
N GLU A 13 7.11 -16.56 8.95
CA GLU A 13 7.28 -16.50 7.51
C GLU A 13 6.01 -15.99 6.80
N LYS A 14 4.83 -16.44 7.26
CA LYS A 14 3.55 -15.91 6.79
C LYS A 14 3.42 -14.41 7.06
N SER A 15 3.87 -13.92 8.23
CA SER A 15 3.86 -12.48 8.53
C SER A 15 4.80 -11.70 7.61
N LYS A 16 6.00 -12.23 7.34
CA LYS A 16 6.95 -11.62 6.38
C LYS A 16 6.33 -11.49 4.99
N ILE A 17 5.73 -12.55 4.47
CA ILE A 17 5.08 -12.55 3.15
C ILE A 17 3.93 -11.54 3.11
N GLN A 18 3.13 -11.44 4.17
CA GLN A 18 2.03 -10.47 4.23
C GLN A 18 2.55 -9.02 4.19
N ARG A 19 3.65 -8.72 4.89
CA ARG A 19 4.30 -7.40 4.84
C ARG A 19 4.81 -7.07 3.45
N GLU A 20 5.50 -8.03 2.84
CA GLU A 20 6.06 -7.85 1.51
C GLU A 20 4.97 -7.62 0.46
N LYS A 21 3.88 -8.40 0.52
CA LYS A 21 2.72 -8.18 -0.35
C LYS A 21 2.08 -6.80 -0.15
N ALA A 22 1.90 -6.36 1.10
CA ALA A 22 1.31 -5.06 1.38
C ALA A 22 2.22 -3.91 0.91
N ARG A 23 3.54 -4.07 1.08
CA ARG A 23 4.54 -3.12 0.58
C ARG A 23 4.51 -3.04 -0.95
N LEU A 24 4.45 -4.17 -1.65
CA LEU A 24 4.35 -4.21 -3.11
C LEU A 24 3.11 -3.48 -3.60
N VAL A 25 1.95 -3.67 -2.95
CA VAL A 25 0.72 -2.94 -3.31
C VAL A 25 0.92 -1.43 -3.16
N LEU A 26 1.50 -0.98 -2.04
CA LEU A 26 1.80 0.43 -1.81
C LEU A 26 2.75 0.99 -2.89
N GLU A 27 3.84 0.29 -3.17
CA GLU A 27 4.82 0.70 -4.19
C GLU A 27 4.17 0.81 -5.59
N LYS A 28 3.31 -0.14 -5.96
CA LYS A 28 2.58 -0.09 -7.24
C LYS A 28 1.57 1.06 -7.29
N SER A 29 0.86 1.31 -6.19
CA SER A 29 -0.07 2.46 -6.11
C SER A 29 0.65 3.80 -6.22
N VAL A 30 1.81 3.95 -5.58
CA VAL A 30 2.64 5.16 -5.68
C VAL A 30 3.17 5.34 -7.10
N ALA A 31 3.66 4.27 -7.74
CA ALA A 31 4.11 4.32 -9.12
C ALA A 31 2.97 4.73 -10.07
N LEU A 32 1.77 4.17 -9.89
CA LEU A 32 0.60 4.51 -10.70
C LEU A 32 0.19 5.97 -10.53
N TYR A 33 0.20 6.47 -9.28
CA TYR A 33 -0.02 7.89 -8.99
C TYR A 33 0.97 8.79 -9.73
N MET A 34 2.27 8.47 -9.66
CA MET A 34 3.31 9.25 -10.34
C MET A 34 3.10 9.29 -11.86
N ILE A 35 2.77 8.14 -12.47
CA ILE A 35 2.46 8.06 -13.91
C ILE A 35 1.24 8.92 -14.25
N PHE A 36 0.17 8.82 -13.47
CA PHE A 36 -1.03 9.63 -13.66
C PHE A 36 -0.74 11.13 -13.56
N MET A 37 0.08 11.55 -12.60
CA MET A 37 0.48 12.95 -12.44
C MET A 37 1.33 13.43 -13.61
N ILE A 38 2.30 12.63 -14.07
CA ILE A 38 3.14 13.00 -15.22
C ILE A 38 2.27 13.16 -16.48
N ILE A 39 1.40 12.18 -16.76
CA ILE A 39 0.51 12.24 -17.92
C ILE A 39 -0.48 13.40 -17.79
N GLY A 40 -1.03 13.64 -16.60
CA GLY A 40 -1.95 14.74 -16.34
C GLY A 40 -1.29 16.10 -16.58
N VAL A 41 -0.10 16.32 -16.05
CA VAL A 41 0.65 17.57 -16.22
C VAL A 41 1.06 17.78 -17.68
N LEU A 42 1.62 16.75 -18.33
CA LEU A 42 2.01 16.85 -19.75
C LEU A 42 0.77 17.07 -20.64
N GLY A 43 -0.29 16.29 -20.44
CA GLY A 43 -1.53 16.41 -21.21
C GLY A 43 -2.20 17.77 -21.05
N PHE A 44 -2.14 18.37 -19.86
CA PHE A 44 -2.61 19.73 -19.63
C PHE A 44 -1.72 20.77 -20.32
N PHE A 45 -0.39 20.63 -20.21
CA PHE A 45 0.56 21.57 -20.81
C PHE A 45 0.47 21.61 -22.35
N PHE A 46 0.29 20.45 -22.99
CA PHE A 46 0.11 20.37 -24.45
C PHE A 46 -1.33 20.70 -24.92
N GLY A 47 -2.23 21.04 -24.00
CA GLY A 47 -3.62 21.41 -24.33
C GLY A 47 -4.54 20.23 -24.68
N TYR A 48 -4.10 18.99 -24.47
CA TYR A 48 -4.93 17.80 -24.68
C TYR A 48 -5.96 17.57 -23.57
N LEU A 49 -5.71 18.07 -22.37
CA LEU A 49 -6.58 17.92 -21.20
C LEU A 49 -7.21 19.26 -20.80
N THR A 50 -8.52 19.25 -20.56
CA THR A 50 -9.22 20.38 -19.97
C THR A 50 -8.94 20.47 -18.46
N PRO A 51 -9.11 21.63 -17.81
CA PRO A 51 -8.97 21.78 -16.36
C PRO A 51 -9.85 20.81 -15.56
N LEU A 52 -11.04 20.49 -16.08
CA LEU A 52 -11.95 19.52 -15.47
C LEU A 52 -11.35 18.10 -15.46
N MET A 53 -10.75 17.68 -16.59
CA MET A 53 -10.12 16.36 -16.70
C MET A 53 -8.86 16.25 -15.84
N LEU A 54 -8.07 17.33 -15.75
CA LEU A 54 -6.91 17.37 -14.86
C LEU A 54 -7.31 17.18 -13.39
N ASN A 55 -8.34 17.90 -12.93
CA ASN A 55 -8.86 17.76 -11.57
C ASN A 55 -9.38 16.34 -11.30
N ALA A 56 -10.07 15.72 -12.27
CA ALA A 56 -10.51 14.34 -12.16
C ALA A 56 -9.33 13.35 -12.04
N MET A 57 -8.26 13.54 -12.81
CA MET A 57 -7.05 12.71 -12.70
C MET A 57 -6.37 12.84 -11.35
N ILE A 58 -6.28 14.05 -10.80
CA ILE A 58 -5.70 14.29 -9.47
C ILE A 58 -6.51 13.56 -8.40
N ILE A 59 -7.85 13.69 -8.43
CA ILE A 59 -8.75 13.02 -7.49
C ILE A 59 -8.62 11.49 -7.59
N LEU A 60 -8.60 10.93 -8.80
CA LEU A 60 -8.41 9.49 -9.01
C LEU A 60 -7.05 9.01 -8.49
N GLY A 61 -5.99 9.79 -8.72
CA GLY A 61 -4.66 9.51 -8.18
C GLY A 61 -4.64 9.44 -6.64
N ILE A 62 -5.34 10.36 -5.98
CA ILE A 62 -5.47 10.36 -4.51
C ILE A 62 -6.23 9.12 -4.03
N ILE A 63 -7.31 8.73 -4.72
CA ILE A 63 -8.08 7.51 -4.38
C ILE A 63 -7.19 6.27 -4.51
N ILE A 64 -6.36 6.17 -5.55
CA ILE A 64 -5.38 5.08 -5.73
C ILE A 64 -4.37 5.03 -4.58
N LEU A 65 -3.87 6.18 -4.14
CA LEU A 65 -2.95 6.24 -2.98
C LEU A 65 -3.62 5.80 -1.69
N ILE A 66 -4.85 6.26 -1.42
CA ILE A 66 -5.60 5.87 -0.22
C ILE A 66 -5.85 4.36 -0.21
N THR A 67 -6.35 3.82 -1.32
CA THR A 67 -6.64 2.38 -1.45
C THR A 67 -5.37 1.52 -1.33
N GLY A 68 -4.22 1.99 -1.84
CA GLY A 68 -2.93 1.32 -1.68
C GLY A 68 -2.34 1.41 -0.26
N SER A 69 -2.60 2.53 0.44
CA SER A 69 -2.04 2.80 1.77
C SER A 69 -2.78 2.06 2.90
N ILE A 70 -4.11 1.90 2.78
CA ILE A 70 -4.94 1.19 3.76
C ILE A 70 -4.43 -0.21 4.12
N PRO A 71 -4.15 -1.13 3.16
CA PRO A 71 -3.73 -2.49 3.50
C PRO A 71 -2.40 -2.52 4.24
N TYR A 72 -1.44 -1.68 3.84
CA TYR A 72 -0.15 -1.55 4.51
C TYR A 72 -0.30 -1.05 5.95
N MET A 73 -1.06 0.03 6.14
CA MET A 73 -1.25 0.65 7.45
C MET A 73 -2.04 -0.27 8.41
N ARG A 74 -3.02 -1.03 7.91
CA ARG A 74 -3.74 -2.04 8.70
C ARG A 74 -2.83 -3.18 9.14
N LEU A 75 -1.90 -3.60 8.28
CA LEU A 75 -0.98 -4.68 8.59
C LEU A 75 0.03 -4.27 9.67
N ILE A 76 0.66 -3.09 9.54
CA ILE A 76 1.60 -2.58 10.54
C ILE A 76 0.92 -2.44 11.90
N LYS A 77 -0.27 -1.81 11.96
CA LYS A 77 -1.01 -1.68 13.22
C LYS A 77 -1.35 -3.03 13.86
N LYS A 78 -1.58 -4.06 13.05
CA LYS A 78 -1.84 -5.42 13.54
C LYS A 78 -0.58 -6.05 14.13
N GLU A 79 0.58 -5.80 13.53
CA GLU A 79 1.85 -6.28 14.06
C GLU A 79 2.28 -5.53 15.32
N GLU A 80 2.16 -4.21 15.35
CA GLU A 80 2.41 -3.39 16.56
C GLU A 80 1.57 -3.88 17.74
N ARG A 81 0.26 -4.08 17.53
CA ARG A 81 -0.64 -4.60 18.57
C ARG A 81 -0.28 -6.01 19.05
N LYS A 82 0.29 -6.85 18.18
CA LYS A 82 0.79 -8.18 18.59
C LYS A 82 2.00 -8.02 19.50
N ILE A 83 2.96 -7.17 19.11
CA ILE A 83 4.18 -6.92 19.90
C ILE A 83 3.83 -6.29 21.25
N ASP A 84 2.94 -5.29 21.28
CA ASP A 84 2.47 -4.65 22.51
C ASP A 84 1.81 -5.63 23.48
N LYS A 85 1.10 -6.63 22.96
CA LYS A 85 0.53 -7.69 23.80
C LYS A 85 1.62 -8.56 24.42
N PHE A 86 2.63 -8.94 23.65
CA PHE A 86 3.78 -9.72 24.15
C PHE A 86 4.65 -8.95 25.15
N LEU A 87 4.67 -7.62 25.09
CA LEU A 87 5.44 -6.78 26.03
C LEU A 87 4.69 -6.47 27.33
N LYS A 88 3.36 -6.64 27.35
CA LYS A 88 2.50 -6.37 28.52
C LYS A 88 2.12 -7.63 29.31
N GLU A 89 2.29 -8.82 28.74
CA GLU A 89 2.31 -10.10 29.46
C GLU A 89 3.70 -10.37 30.04
#